data_AF-A0A2M7AR69-F1
#
_entry.id   AF-A0A2M7AR69-F1
#
_cell.length_a   1.000
_cell.length_b   1.000
_cell.length_c   1.000
_cell.angle_alpha   90.00
_cell.angle_beta   90.00
_cell.angle_gamma   90.00
#
_symmetry.space_group_name_H-M   'P 1'
#
loop_
_entity.id
_entity.type
_entity.pdbx_description
1 polymer ?
#
loop_
_entity_poly.entity_id
_entity_poly.type
_entity_poly.pdbx_seq_one_letter_code
_entity_poly.pdbx_strand_id
1 'polypeptide(L)'
;YIKRILGVPGDRVKVQGGQVYLNGKLLDQKFLPDDFVTEAGAFCQEGEEVEVPAGMYLPFGDNRSHSRDGREFGPIKKDLIVGRAFFKYWPASAVGLIPIIRF
;
A
#
# COMPACT_ATOMS: atom_id res chain seq x y z
N TYR A 1 -5.33 -9.80 -9.12
CA TYR A 1 -5.31 -8.88 -7.96
C TYR A 1 -5.10 -7.47 -8.45
N ILE A 2 -5.75 -6.47 -7.83
CA ILE A 2 -5.42 -5.05 -7.99
C ILE A 2 -5.17 -4.52 -6.58
N LYS A 3 -3.99 -3.94 -6.36
CA LYS A 3 -3.53 -3.40 -5.07
C LYS A 3 -2.67 -2.16 -5.35
N ARG A 4 -2.50 -1.32 -4.34
CA ARG A 4 -1.58 -0.18 -4.34
C ARG A 4 -0.24 -0.61 -3.76
N ILE A 5 0.85 -0.32 -4.46
CA ILE A 5 2.18 -0.50 -3.89
C ILE A 5 2.41 0.62 -2.86
N LEU A 6 2.59 0.24 -1.59
CA LEU A 6 2.95 1.19 -0.52
C LEU A 6 4.45 1.25 -0.26
N GLY A 7 5.16 0.13 -0.41
CA GLY A 7 6.60 0.07 -0.23
C GLY A 7 7.31 -0.47 -1.47
N VAL A 8 8.41 0.16 -1.85
CA VAL A 8 9.34 -0.27 -2.90
C VAL A 8 10.65 -0.78 -2.28
N PRO A 9 11.56 -1.41 -3.05
CA PRO A 9 12.81 -1.92 -2.49
C PRO A 9 13.57 -0.90 -1.63
N GLY A 10 13.93 -1.31 -0.41
CA GLY A 10 14.64 -0.49 0.58
C GLY A 10 13.74 0.37 1.48
N ASP A 11 12.45 0.46 1.19
CA ASP A 11 11.51 1.14 2.10
C ASP A 11 11.33 0.34 3.38
N ARG A 12 11.19 1.07 4.50
CA ARG A 12 10.77 0.52 5.78
C ARG A 12 9.32 0.89 6.05
N VAL A 13 8.49 -0.12 6.29
CA VAL A 13 7.04 0.04 6.49
C VAL A 13 6.69 -0.44 7.88
N LYS A 14 5.91 0.34 8.62
CA LYS A 14 5.36 -0.05 9.93
C LYS A 14 3.86 0.22 9.95
N VAL A 15 3.09 -0.74 10.46
CA VAL A 15 1.67 -0.55 10.77
C VAL A 15 1.56 -0.42 12.28
N GLN A 16 1.01 0.71 12.76
CA GLN A 16 0.88 0.96 14.19
C GLN A 16 -0.28 1.91 14.47
N GLY A 17 -1.12 1.58 15.45
CA GLY A 17 -2.24 2.43 15.91
C GLY A 17 -3.25 2.73 14.81
N GLY A 18 -3.48 1.79 13.88
CA GLY A 18 -4.36 2.01 12.72
C GLY A 18 -3.74 2.83 11.59
N GLN A 19 -2.48 3.25 11.72
CA GLN A 19 -1.77 4.08 10.75
C GLN A 19 -0.63 3.31 10.06
N VAL A 20 -0.17 3.84 8.93
CA VAL A 20 1.00 3.32 8.20
C VAL A 20 2.10 4.37 8.24
N TYR A 21 3.29 3.94 8.60
CA TYR A 21 4.51 4.73 8.56
C TYR A 21 5.41 4.19 7.45
N LEU A 22 5.95 5.10 6.64
CA LEU A 22 6.92 4.80 5.59
C LEU A 22 8.21 5.54 5.91
N ASN A 23 9.31 4.81 6.04
CA ASN A 23 10.63 5.33 6.38
C ASN A 23 10.60 6.23 7.64
N GLY A 24 9.88 5.79 8.67
CA GLY A 24 9.72 6.49 9.95
C GLY A 24 8.74 7.67 9.93
N LYS A 25 8.14 8.03 8.79
CA LYS A 25 7.17 9.14 8.68
C LYS A 25 5.76 8.61 8.51
N LEU A 26 4.77 9.28 9.11
CA LEU A 26 3.36 8.97 8.88
C LEU A 26 3.05 9.12 7.38
N LEU A 27 2.53 8.06 6.77
CA LEU A 27 2.22 8.04 5.35
C LEU A 27 0.91 8.81 5.09
N ASP A 28 0.99 9.81 4.21
CA ASP A 28 -0.19 10.55 3.75
C ASP A 28 -1.01 9.69 2.76
N GLN A 29 -2.23 9.34 3.17
CA GLN A 29 -3.09 8.38 2.45
C GLN A 29 -4.41 9.01 2.01
N LYS A 30 -4.37 10.23 1.44
CA LYS A 30 -5.54 10.95 0.89
C LYS A 30 -6.39 10.20 -0.15
N PHE A 31 -5.93 9.04 -0.61
CA PHE A 31 -6.68 8.15 -1.49
C PHE A 31 -7.67 7.25 -0.72
N LEU A 32 -7.70 7.34 0.62
CA LEU A 32 -8.63 6.66 1.50
C LEU A 32 -9.59 7.68 2.15
N PRO A 33 -10.77 7.24 2.65
CA PRO A 33 -11.63 8.05 3.50
C PRO A 33 -10.90 8.50 4.77
N ASP A 34 -11.23 9.67 5.33
CA ASP A 34 -10.50 10.24 6.50
C ASP A 34 -10.57 9.37 7.77
N ASP A 35 -11.59 8.52 7.90
CA ASP A 35 -11.84 7.63 9.03
C ASP A 35 -11.28 6.21 8.83
N PHE A 36 -10.42 6.02 7.82
CA PHE A 36 -9.82 4.71 7.57
C PHE A 36 -8.95 4.22 8.73
N VAL A 37 -8.99 2.91 8.96
CA VAL A 37 -8.09 2.21 9.88
C VAL A 37 -7.31 1.16 9.10
N THR A 38 -6.00 1.11 9.33
CA THR A 38 -5.12 0.08 8.77
C THR A 38 -4.76 -0.91 9.85
N GLU A 39 -5.43 -2.06 9.83
CA GLU A 39 -5.11 -3.18 10.71
C GLU A 39 -3.79 -3.82 10.28
N ALA A 40 -3.00 -4.24 11.27
CA ALA A 40 -1.84 -5.10 11.08
C ALA A 40 -2.24 -6.48 10.52
N GLY A 41 -1.27 -7.21 9.98
CA GLY A 41 -1.47 -8.59 9.50
C GLY A 41 -0.31 -9.50 9.90
N ALA A 42 -0.34 -10.75 9.45
CA ALA A 42 0.66 -11.74 9.83
C ALA A 42 2.11 -11.35 9.47
N PHE A 43 2.31 -10.62 8.37
CA PHE A 43 3.63 -10.13 7.95
C PHE A 43 3.94 -8.74 8.52
N CYS A 44 3.04 -7.76 8.35
CA CYS A 44 3.16 -6.43 8.95
C CYS A 44 2.51 -6.45 10.32
N GLN A 45 3.24 -6.94 11.33
CA GLN A 45 2.73 -7.02 12.70
C GLN A 45 2.65 -5.64 13.36
N GLU A 46 1.76 -5.51 14.33
CA GLU A 46 1.48 -4.24 15.01
C GLU A 46 2.76 -3.71 15.71
N GLY A 47 3.19 -2.51 15.31
CA GLY A 47 4.37 -1.85 15.86
C GLY A 47 5.72 -2.28 15.28
N GLU A 48 5.74 -3.37 14.51
CA GLU A 48 6.97 -3.91 13.91
C GLU A 48 7.29 -3.21 12.58
N GLU A 49 8.55 -2.81 12.41
CA GLU A 49 9.04 -2.21 11.18
C GLU A 49 9.63 -3.29 10.27
N VAL A 50 9.13 -3.38 9.04
CA VAL A 50 9.59 -4.33 8.03
C VAL A 50 10.26 -3.62 6.87
N GLU A 51 11.43 -4.11 6.45
CA GLU A 51 12.09 -3.62 5.24
C GLU A 51 11.60 -4.38 4.02
N VAL A 52 11.30 -3.66 2.94
CA VAL A 52 10.93 -4.25 1.65
C VAL A 52 12.21 -4.72 0.92
N PRO A 53 12.39 -6.03 0.67
CA PRO A 53 13.62 -6.54 0.09
C PRO A 53 13.89 -6.04 -1.33
N ALA A 54 15.15 -6.14 -1.75
CA ALA A 54 15.56 -5.87 -3.12
C ALA A 54 14.70 -6.63 -4.15
N GLY A 55 14.20 -5.92 -5.16
CA GLY A 55 13.38 -6.51 -6.23
C GLY A 55 11.95 -6.90 -5.83
N MET A 56 11.53 -6.58 -4.61
CA MET A 56 10.18 -6.84 -4.11
C MET A 56 9.40 -5.54 -3.87
N TYR A 57 8.09 -5.68 -3.78
CA TYR A 57 7.16 -4.57 -3.58
C TYR A 57 6.09 -4.98 -2.58
N LEU A 58 5.71 -4.08 -1.69
CA LEU A 58 4.72 -4.36 -0.65
C LEU A 58 3.35 -3.76 -1.04
N PRO A 59 2.36 -4.59 -1.45
CA PRO A 59 1.06 -4.11 -1.91
C PRO A 59 0.02 -4.05 -0.78
N PHE A 60 -0.70 -2.95 -0.62
CA PHE A 60 -1.89 -2.87 0.25
C PHE A 60 -3.14 -2.63 -0.61
N GLY A 61 -4.28 -3.15 -0.17
CA GLY A 61 -5.57 -2.79 -0.75
C GLY A 61 -6.09 -1.50 -0.14
N ASP A 62 -6.78 -0.71 -0.95
CA ASP A 62 -7.41 0.53 -0.47
C ASP A 62 -8.66 0.20 0.40
N ASN A 63 -9.36 -0.92 0.13
CA ASN A 63 -10.41 -1.44 1.03
C ASN A 63 -9.78 -2.20 2.20
N ARG A 64 -9.28 -1.45 3.20
CA ARG A 64 -8.36 -1.94 4.24
C ARG A 64 -8.87 -3.15 5.03
N SER A 65 -10.08 -3.08 5.58
CA SER A 65 -10.67 -4.14 6.41
C SER A 65 -11.04 -5.41 5.63
N HIS A 66 -11.16 -5.33 4.29
CA HIS A 66 -11.61 -6.44 3.45
C HIS A 66 -10.56 -6.90 2.45
N SER A 67 -9.30 -6.48 2.62
CA SER A 67 -8.23 -6.80 1.70
C SER A 67 -7.21 -7.70 2.35
N ARG A 68 -7.14 -8.95 1.89
CA ARG A 68 -5.95 -9.79 2.07
C ARG A 68 -4.87 -9.30 1.12
N ASP A 69 -3.80 -8.73 1.68
CA ASP A 69 -2.73 -8.07 0.93
C ASP A 69 -1.37 -8.21 1.65
N GLY A 70 -0.39 -7.39 1.30
CA GLY A 70 0.98 -7.46 1.81
C GLY A 70 1.12 -7.31 3.32
N ARG A 71 0.09 -6.78 4.01
CA ARG A 71 0.03 -6.85 5.48
C ARG A 71 0.01 -8.29 5.98
N GLU A 72 -0.66 -9.17 5.25
CA GLU A 72 -0.84 -10.57 5.59
C GLU A 72 0.24 -11.46 4.96
N PHE A 73 0.42 -11.37 3.64
CA PHE A 73 1.32 -12.29 2.91
C PHE A 73 2.71 -11.72 2.59
N GLY A 74 2.95 -10.44 2.90
CA GLY A 74 4.24 -9.79 2.66
C GLY A 74 4.48 -9.28 1.24
N PRO A 75 5.75 -8.96 0.90
CA PRO A 75 6.13 -8.40 -0.38
C PRO A 75 5.99 -9.40 -1.53
N ILE A 76 5.79 -8.90 -2.74
CA ILE A 76 5.76 -9.69 -3.98
C ILE A 76 6.92 -9.32 -4.89
N LYS A 77 7.38 -10.27 -5.71
CA LYS A 77 8.43 -10.03 -6.70
C LYS A 77 7.92 -9.14 -7.84
N LYS A 78 8.83 -8.37 -8.45
CA LYS A 78 8.56 -7.48 -9.58
C LYS A 78 7.91 -8.18 -10.78
N ASP A 79 8.33 -9.40 -11.07
CA ASP A 79 7.86 -10.21 -12.21
C ASP A 79 6.39 -10.65 -12.08
N LEU A 80 5.83 -10.65 -10.87
CA LEU A 80 4.40 -10.88 -10.62
C LEU A 80 3.54 -9.64 -10.91
N ILE A 81 4.15 -8.47 -11.16
CA ILE A 81 3.44 -7.22 -11.46
C ILE A 81 3.30 -7.08 -12.98
N VAL A 82 2.13 -7.47 -13.49
CA VAL A 82 1.83 -7.44 -14.94
C VAL A 82 1.72 -6.02 -15.49
N GLY A 83 1.28 -5.05 -14.68
CA GLY A 83 1.10 -3.69 -15.14
C GLY A 83 0.61 -2.74 -14.06
N ARG A 84 0.39 -1.49 -14.46
CA ARG A 84 -0.04 -0.40 -13.59
C ARG A 84 -1.35 0.17 -14.10
N ALA A 85 -2.33 0.33 -13.22
CA ALA A 85 -3.51 1.12 -13.53
C ALA A 85 -3.09 2.58 -13.75
N PHE A 86 -3.38 3.13 -14.93
CA PHE A 86 -2.95 4.47 -15.33
C PHE A 86 -4.11 5.40 -15.69
N PHE A 87 -5.32 4.87 -15.89
CA PHE A 87 -6.52 5.64 -16.23
C PHE A 87 -7.70 5.18 -15.39
N LYS A 88 -8.48 6.14 -14.90
CA LYS A 88 -9.73 5.94 -14.20
C LYS A 88 -10.85 6.54 -15.03
N TYR A 89 -11.83 5.73 -15.42
CA TYR A 89 -12.95 6.14 -16.27
C TYR A 89 -14.26 6.40 -15.49
N TRP A 90 -14.32 6.08 -14.19
CA TRP A 90 -15.49 6.29 -13.33
C TRP A 90 -15.06 6.62 -11.89
N PRO A 91 -15.81 7.46 -11.13
CA PRO A 91 -17.00 8.21 -11.52
C PRO A 91 -16.73 9.24 -12.62
N ALA A 92 -17.78 9.63 -13.36
CA ALA A 92 -17.66 10.60 -14.47
C ALA A 92 -16.99 11.93 -14.04
N SER A 93 -17.24 12.36 -12.80
CA SER A 93 -16.63 13.55 -12.19
C SER A 93 -15.11 13.42 -11.92
N ALA A 94 -14.56 12.21 -12.02
CA ALA A 94 -13.17 11.91 -11.69
C ALA A 94 -12.44 11.18 -12.82
N VAL A 95 -12.94 11.26 -14.06
CA VAL A 95 -12.28 10.69 -15.24
C VAL A 95 -10.91 11.32 -15.41
N GLY A 96 -9.88 10.50 -15.59
CA GLY A 96 -8.53 11.00 -15.83
C GLY A 96 -7.43 10.00 -15.54
N LEU A 97 -6.19 10.49 -15.63
CA LEU A 97 -5.00 9.71 -15.32
C LEU A 97 -4.85 9.52 -13.81
N ILE A 98 -4.35 8.35 -13.42
CA ILE A 98 -4.05 8.06 -12.01
C ILE A 98 -2.68 8.68 -11.68
N PRO A 99 -2.61 9.61 -10.70
CA PRO A 99 -1.36 10.27 -10.35
C PRO A 99 -0.37 9.28 -9.76
N ILE A 100 0.91 9.47 -10.06
CA ILE A 100 2.01 8.80 -9.36
C ILE A 100 2.40 9.69 -8.20
N ILE A 101 2.27 9.19 -6.98
CA ILE A 101 2.77 9.84 -5.78
C ILE A 101 4.15 9.24 -5.48
N ARG A 102 5.15 10.09 -5.30
CA ARG A 102 6.48 9.71 -4.81
C ARG A 102 6.64 10.36 -3.44
N PHE A 103 7.16 9.59 -2.48
CA PHE A 103 7.34 9.99 -1.08
C PHE A 103 8.82 10.22 -0.78
#